data_AF-A0AAN1LI10-F1
#
_entry.id   AF-A0AAN1LI10-F1
#
_cell.length_a   1.000
_cell.length_b   1.000
_cell.length_c   1.000
_cell.angle_alpha   90.00
_cell.angle_beta   90.00
_cell.angle_gamma   90.00
#
_symmetry.space_group_name_H-M   'P 1'
#
loop_
_entity.id
_entity.type
_entity.pdbx_description
1 polymer ?
#
loop_
_entity_poly.entity_id
_entity_poly.type
_entity_poly.pdbx_seq_one_letter_code
_entity_poly.pdbx_strand_id
1 'polypeptide(L)'
;MSNSKNYYTEAVKVVDLPVYLDEQHINYKLVFMDQIGMPLTGKLDSSKTIASIGINDKHVKVMLIIYIQGIELKKINLSVFDDVKTKEISLKSTVSETCAEQDNTCSFNLKLNIYAINKQSNQAILLGLSEIEKIAKERNLTLGYYIKRRSGGVSKTSKETINKINNSSEIANKYIKHALECLKNESNAGKGDYSRLIYRDLMMKTFEYFLKNSKDPDSVVDEIVSIFGTNMEDSYMRSELLAFYHIYEALIPKTHTSPGYDKIQHFTYSAGKSYNTMQIITDTAQYAGEAYDLINGGSWDDTKSDMEANNLGQAYGTRLYEKYHPVRAAIRNMD
;
A
#
# COMPACT_ATOMS: atom_id res chain seq x y z
N MET A 1 -38.87 -36.95 -29.48
CA MET A 1 -37.92 -37.03 -28.35
C MET A 1 -36.76 -36.12 -28.67
N SER A 2 -36.65 -34.94 -28.05
CA SER A 2 -35.43 -34.13 -28.17
C SER A 2 -34.37 -34.78 -27.30
N ASN A 3 -33.32 -35.34 -27.91
CA ASN A 3 -32.09 -35.68 -27.20
C ASN A 3 -31.43 -34.37 -26.77
N SER A 4 -31.83 -33.81 -25.64
CA SER A 4 -31.02 -32.79 -24.97
C SER A 4 -29.79 -33.51 -24.42
N LYS A 5 -28.66 -33.37 -25.13
CA LYS A 5 -27.39 -33.92 -24.65
C LYS A 5 -27.00 -33.13 -23.40
N ASN A 6 -26.92 -33.80 -22.26
CA ASN A 6 -26.50 -33.20 -21.01
C ASN A 6 -24.97 -33.16 -20.96
N TYR A 7 -24.42 -32.03 -20.57
CA TYR A 7 -23.01 -31.86 -20.26
C TYR A 7 -22.85 -31.62 -18.76
N TYR A 8 -21.64 -31.77 -18.24
CA TYR A 8 -21.35 -31.65 -16.83
C TYR A 8 -20.18 -30.71 -16.59
N THR A 9 -20.30 -29.81 -15.61
CA THR A 9 -19.13 -29.09 -15.08
C THR A 9 -18.18 -30.09 -14.41
N GLU A 10 -16.90 -29.76 -14.34
CA GLU A 10 -15.98 -30.46 -13.45
C GLU A 10 -16.53 -30.50 -12.00
N ALA A 11 -16.54 -31.67 -11.39
CA ALA A 11 -16.61 -31.81 -9.95
C ALA A 11 -15.27 -31.33 -9.36
N VAL A 12 -15.29 -30.77 -8.15
CA VAL A 12 -14.08 -30.23 -7.52
C VAL A 12 -13.86 -30.89 -6.18
N LYS A 13 -12.72 -31.55 -6.02
CA LYS A 13 -12.32 -32.19 -4.77
C LYS A 13 -11.23 -31.37 -4.08
N VAL A 14 -11.46 -30.98 -2.84
CA VAL A 14 -10.47 -30.30 -2.00
C VAL A 14 -9.60 -31.36 -1.33
N VAL A 15 -8.35 -31.48 -1.78
CA VAL A 15 -7.42 -32.53 -1.31
C VAL A 15 -6.57 -32.10 -0.12
N ASP A 16 -6.26 -30.81 0.02
CA ASP A 16 -5.47 -30.29 1.15
C ASP A 16 -6.19 -29.15 1.87
N LEU A 17 -6.74 -29.49 3.03
CA LEU A 17 -7.37 -28.56 3.96
C LEU A 17 -6.46 -28.33 5.18
N PRO A 18 -6.29 -27.09 5.68
CA PRO A 18 -5.71 -26.87 7.02
C PRO A 18 -6.40 -27.72 8.08
N VAL A 19 -5.64 -28.21 9.06
CA VAL A 19 -6.08 -29.27 10.00
C VAL A 19 -7.26 -28.83 10.86
N TYR A 20 -7.33 -27.55 11.22
CA TYR A 20 -8.39 -27.01 12.08
C TYR A 20 -9.46 -26.22 11.29
N LEU A 21 -9.42 -26.28 9.96
CA LEU A 21 -10.48 -25.76 9.12
C LEU A 21 -11.53 -26.86 8.91
N ASP A 22 -12.69 -26.71 9.54
CA ASP A 22 -13.85 -27.57 9.27
C ASP A 22 -14.50 -27.17 7.94
N GLU A 23 -14.86 -28.16 7.11
CA GLU A 23 -15.60 -27.99 5.85
C GLU A 23 -16.84 -27.09 5.96
N GLN A 24 -17.48 -27.05 7.14
CA GLN A 24 -18.66 -26.21 7.42
C GLN A 24 -18.38 -24.71 7.30
N HIS A 25 -17.12 -24.30 7.42
CA HIS A 25 -16.70 -22.91 7.26
C HIS A 25 -16.41 -22.52 5.80
N ILE A 26 -16.45 -23.50 4.89
CA ILE A 26 -16.12 -23.34 3.48
C ILE A 26 -17.41 -23.22 2.69
N ASN A 27 -17.68 -22.00 2.21
CA ASN A 27 -18.79 -21.74 1.32
C ASN A 27 -18.27 -21.67 -0.11
N TYR A 28 -19.12 -21.95 -1.09
CA TYR A 28 -18.79 -21.76 -2.50
C TYR A 28 -19.91 -21.11 -3.28
N LYS A 29 -19.53 -20.54 -4.42
CA LYS A 29 -20.42 -19.90 -5.39
C LYS A 29 -20.02 -20.32 -6.80
N LEU A 30 -20.97 -20.80 -7.57
CA LEU A 30 -20.84 -21.10 -8.99
C LEU A 30 -21.50 -19.99 -9.80
N VAL A 31 -20.70 -19.35 -10.66
CA VAL A 31 -21.12 -18.24 -11.51
C VAL A 31 -21.05 -18.70 -12.96
N PHE A 32 -22.19 -18.67 -13.65
CA PHE A 32 -22.32 -18.98 -15.07
C PHE A 32 -22.22 -17.66 -15.84
N MET A 33 -21.07 -17.39 -16.46
CA MET A 33 -20.72 -16.05 -16.94
C MET A 33 -21.60 -15.58 -18.12
N ASP A 34 -22.13 -16.53 -18.89
CA ASP A 34 -22.87 -16.26 -20.13
C ASP A 34 -24.39 -16.44 -19.97
N GLN A 35 -24.89 -16.67 -18.74
CA GLN A 35 -26.31 -16.89 -18.45
C GLN A 35 -26.82 -15.89 -17.40
N ILE A 36 -27.98 -15.27 -17.67
CA ILE A 36 -28.67 -14.42 -16.70
C ILE A 36 -29.36 -15.34 -15.69
N GLY A 37 -28.77 -15.49 -14.51
CA GLY A 37 -29.31 -16.30 -13.42
C GLY A 37 -28.66 -15.98 -12.09
N MET A 38 -29.34 -16.30 -10.99
CA MET A 38 -28.72 -16.21 -9.68
C MET A 38 -27.60 -17.27 -9.57
N PRO A 39 -26.44 -16.90 -9.03
CA PRO A 39 -25.34 -17.82 -8.84
C PRO A 39 -25.74 -18.94 -7.86
N LEU A 40 -25.31 -20.16 -8.13
CA LEU A 40 -25.57 -21.30 -7.24
C LEU A 40 -24.58 -21.25 -6.08
N THR A 41 -25.08 -21.24 -4.85
CA THR A 41 -24.26 -21.21 -3.64
C THR A 41 -24.42 -22.49 -2.84
N GLY A 42 -23.35 -22.93 -2.19
CA GLY A 42 -23.41 -24.09 -1.30
C GLY A 42 -22.31 -24.07 -0.24
N LYS A 43 -22.31 -25.10 0.61
CA LYS A 43 -21.26 -25.36 1.58
C LYS A 43 -20.49 -26.60 1.15
N LEU A 44 -19.19 -26.63 1.42
CA LEU A 44 -18.40 -27.83 1.22
C LEU A 44 -18.95 -28.93 2.13
N ASP A 45 -19.16 -30.11 1.56
CA ASP A 45 -19.62 -31.26 2.32
C ASP A 45 -18.44 -31.96 3.02
N SER A 46 -18.76 -32.94 3.87
CA SER A 46 -17.76 -33.76 4.56
C SER A 46 -16.92 -34.63 3.61
N SER A 47 -17.42 -34.87 2.39
CA SER A 47 -16.66 -35.54 1.33
C SER A 47 -15.62 -34.62 0.67
N LYS A 48 -15.58 -33.34 1.07
CA LYS A 48 -14.70 -32.29 0.55
C LYS A 48 -14.84 -32.14 -0.97
N THR A 49 -16.03 -32.44 -1.49
CA THR A 49 -16.30 -32.49 -2.92
C THR A 49 -17.48 -31.59 -3.27
N ILE A 50 -17.26 -30.73 -4.26
CA ILE A 50 -18.32 -29.95 -4.90
C ILE A 50 -18.76 -30.74 -6.12
N ALA A 51 -20.01 -31.20 -6.11
CA ALA A 51 -20.55 -32.03 -7.17
C ALA A 51 -20.60 -31.31 -8.53
N SER A 52 -20.48 -32.08 -9.59
CA SER A 52 -20.71 -31.60 -10.96
C SER A 52 -22.16 -31.17 -11.16
N ILE A 53 -22.37 -30.12 -11.93
CA ILE A 53 -23.71 -29.64 -12.30
C ILE A 53 -23.98 -29.98 -13.76
N GLY A 54 -25.15 -30.57 -14.02
CA GLY A 54 -25.64 -30.82 -15.38
C GLY A 54 -26.05 -29.52 -16.06
N ILE A 55 -25.57 -29.29 -17.27
CA ILE A 55 -25.89 -28.13 -18.10
C ILE A 55 -26.19 -28.53 -19.55
N ASN A 56 -27.04 -27.75 -20.21
CA ASN A 56 -27.55 -28.07 -21.55
C ASN A 56 -26.68 -27.51 -22.69
N ASP A 57 -25.61 -26.79 -22.36
CA ASP A 57 -24.71 -26.16 -23.33
C ASP A 57 -23.24 -26.32 -22.89
N LYS A 58 -22.42 -26.89 -23.79
CA LYS A 58 -21.00 -27.17 -23.58
C LYS A 58 -20.12 -25.91 -23.59
N HIS A 59 -20.63 -24.81 -24.13
CA HIS A 59 -19.85 -23.58 -24.31
C HIS A 59 -19.98 -22.59 -23.16
N VAL A 60 -20.82 -22.89 -22.17
CA VAL A 60 -21.01 -22.04 -20.99
C VAL A 60 -19.72 -21.96 -20.18
N LYS A 61 -19.30 -20.74 -19.85
CA LYS A 61 -18.19 -20.52 -18.92
C LYS A 61 -18.68 -20.55 -17.48
N VAL A 62 -18.11 -21.45 -16.69
CA VAL A 62 -18.44 -21.61 -15.27
C VAL A 62 -17.24 -21.28 -14.41
N MET A 63 -17.43 -20.40 -13.43
CA MET A 63 -16.42 -20.03 -12.44
C MET A 63 -16.88 -20.48 -11.05
N LEU A 64 -16.08 -21.32 -10.41
CA LEU A 64 -16.22 -21.66 -9.00
C LEU A 64 -15.44 -20.64 -8.16
N ILE A 65 -16.08 -20.10 -7.14
CA ILE A 65 -15.48 -19.21 -6.16
C ILE A 65 -15.62 -19.84 -4.77
N ILE A 66 -14.50 -20.06 -4.08
CA ILE A 66 -14.47 -20.65 -2.74
C ILE A 66 -14.26 -19.54 -1.70
N TYR A 67 -15.00 -19.60 -0.61
CA TYR A 67 -14.97 -18.65 0.50
C TYR A 67 -14.74 -19.36 1.83
N ILE A 68 -14.02 -18.71 2.73
CA ILE A 68 -13.92 -19.12 4.13
C ILE A 68 -14.21 -17.93 5.01
N GLN A 69 -15.17 -18.07 5.93
CA GLN A 69 -15.58 -16.99 6.83
C GLN A 69 -15.86 -15.66 6.10
N GLY A 70 -16.42 -15.73 4.89
CA GLY A 70 -16.72 -14.56 4.05
C GLY A 70 -15.56 -14.04 3.19
N ILE A 71 -14.34 -14.57 3.35
CA ILE A 71 -13.16 -14.19 2.57
C ILE A 71 -13.08 -15.07 1.31
N GLU A 72 -13.00 -14.45 0.12
CA GLU A 72 -12.76 -15.16 -1.14
C GLU A 72 -11.34 -15.74 -1.18
N LEU A 73 -11.22 -17.06 -1.36
CA LEU A 73 -9.95 -17.78 -1.30
C LEU A 73 -9.45 -18.28 -2.64
N LYS A 74 -10.34 -18.68 -3.55
CA LYS A 74 -9.92 -19.22 -4.84
C LYS A 74 -10.98 -19.02 -5.90
N LYS A 75 -10.54 -18.65 -7.10
CA LYS A 75 -11.34 -18.66 -8.32
C LYS A 75 -10.84 -19.74 -9.24
N ILE A 76 -11.73 -20.61 -9.69
CA ILE A 76 -11.40 -21.77 -10.51
C ILE A 76 -12.33 -21.77 -11.70
N ASN A 77 -11.74 -21.65 -12.89
CA ASN A 77 -12.48 -21.92 -14.12
C ASN A 77 -12.74 -23.43 -14.18
N LEU A 78 -14.02 -23.79 -14.31
CA LEU A 78 -14.45 -25.16 -14.52
C LEU A 78 -14.65 -25.39 -16.01
N SER A 79 -14.09 -26.49 -16.49
CA SER A 79 -14.35 -26.98 -17.83
C SER A 79 -15.68 -27.75 -17.86
N VAL A 80 -16.26 -27.87 -19.05
CA VAL A 80 -17.50 -28.60 -19.28
C VAL A 80 -17.22 -29.81 -20.18
N PHE A 81 -17.69 -30.98 -19.76
CA PHE A 81 -17.42 -32.25 -20.43
C PHE A 81 -18.71 -33.04 -20.68
N ASP A 82 -18.62 -34.03 -21.58
CA ASP A 82 -19.72 -34.96 -21.85
C ASP A 82 -19.94 -35.95 -20.68
N ASP A 83 -18.91 -36.18 -19.85
CA ASP A 83 -18.95 -37.02 -18.64
C ASP A 83 -18.45 -36.25 -17.41
N VAL A 84 -18.79 -36.73 -16.21
CA VAL A 84 -18.30 -36.15 -14.96
C VAL A 84 -16.79 -36.37 -14.84
N LYS A 85 -16.04 -35.27 -14.75
CA LYS A 85 -14.61 -35.26 -14.42
C LYS A 85 -14.38 -34.56 -13.10
N THR A 86 -13.36 -35.00 -12.38
CA THR A 86 -12.98 -34.40 -11.09
C THR A 86 -11.68 -33.64 -11.23
N LYS A 87 -11.68 -32.40 -10.72
CA LYS A 87 -10.50 -31.55 -10.58
C LYS A 87 -10.11 -31.46 -9.11
N GLU A 88 -8.86 -31.78 -8.82
CA GLU A 88 -8.33 -31.66 -7.46
C GLU A 88 -7.77 -30.26 -7.21
N ILE A 89 -8.05 -29.71 -6.04
CA ILE A 89 -7.54 -28.41 -5.61
C ILE A 89 -7.01 -28.47 -4.18
N SER A 90 -5.96 -27.70 -3.93
CA SER A 90 -5.36 -27.49 -2.61
C SER A 90 -5.72 -26.10 -2.09
N LEU A 91 -6.24 -25.99 -0.86
CA LEU A 91 -6.48 -24.71 -0.17
C LEU A 91 -5.32 -24.32 0.76
N LYS A 92 -4.54 -25.28 1.25
CA LYS A 92 -3.34 -25.06 2.07
C LYS A 92 -2.28 -24.15 1.40
N SER A 93 -2.24 -24.13 0.08
CA SER A 93 -1.36 -23.25 -0.70
C SER A 93 -1.75 -21.76 -0.63
N THR A 94 -2.98 -21.44 -0.22
CA THR A 94 -3.55 -20.09 -0.34
C THR A 94 -3.78 -19.39 1.01
N VAL A 95 -3.97 -20.16 2.09
CA VAL A 95 -4.24 -19.61 3.44
C VAL A 95 -3.18 -19.98 4.47
N SER A 96 -2.88 -19.03 5.35
CA SER A 96 -2.18 -19.22 6.61
C SER A 96 -3.17 -19.36 7.75
N GLU A 97 -2.80 -20.15 8.73
CA GLU A 97 -3.60 -20.48 9.92
C GLU A 97 -2.92 -19.89 11.16
N THR A 98 -3.71 -19.35 12.08
CA THR A 98 -3.23 -18.89 13.39
C THR A 98 -4.24 -19.32 14.45
N CYS A 99 -3.82 -20.19 15.35
CA CYS A 99 -4.68 -20.75 16.41
C CYS A 99 -4.25 -20.23 17.78
N ALA A 100 -5.23 -19.88 18.61
CA ALA A 100 -5.00 -19.62 20.03
C ALA A 100 -5.06 -20.95 20.80
N GLU A 101 -4.00 -21.28 21.55
CA GLU A 101 -3.85 -22.56 22.25
C GLU A 101 -4.91 -22.78 23.34
N GLN A 102 -5.45 -21.71 23.93
CA GLN A 102 -6.37 -21.81 25.07
C GLN A 102 -7.81 -22.18 24.70
N ASP A 103 -8.27 -21.82 23.50
CA ASP A 103 -9.70 -21.95 23.12
C ASP A 103 -9.92 -22.71 21.82
N ASN A 104 -8.89 -23.34 21.24
CA ASN A 104 -8.92 -23.99 19.91
C ASN A 104 -9.54 -23.10 18.81
N THR A 105 -9.48 -21.77 18.99
CA THR A 105 -10.04 -20.83 18.03
C THR A 105 -8.97 -20.50 17.01
N CYS A 106 -9.19 -20.94 15.77
CA CYS A 106 -8.29 -20.69 14.65
C CYS A 106 -8.84 -19.58 13.75
N SER A 107 -7.95 -18.70 13.31
CA SER A 107 -8.20 -17.67 12.31
C SER A 107 -7.47 -18.01 11.02
N PHE A 108 -8.13 -17.78 9.89
CA PHE A 108 -7.58 -18.03 8.57
C PHE A 108 -7.35 -16.71 7.85
N ASN A 109 -6.15 -16.52 7.30
CA ASN A 109 -5.78 -15.35 6.52
C ASN A 109 -5.16 -15.78 5.20
N LEU A 110 -5.26 -14.96 4.17
CA LEU A 110 -4.53 -15.20 2.92
C LEU A 110 -3.01 -15.15 3.19
N LYS A 111 -2.25 -16.06 2.57
CA LYS A 111 -0.78 -16.01 2.62
C LYS A 111 -0.21 -14.81 1.89
N LEU A 112 -0.89 -14.36 0.84
CA LEU A 112 -0.51 -13.22 0.03
C LEU A 112 -1.65 -12.19 0.05
N ASN A 113 -1.34 -10.99 0.50
CA ASN A 113 -2.29 -9.88 0.61
C ASN A 113 -1.74 -8.71 -0.18
N ILE A 114 -2.54 -8.17 -1.11
CA ILE A 114 -2.17 -6.96 -1.86
C ILE A 114 -3.29 -5.95 -1.65
N TYR A 115 -2.93 -4.77 -1.17
CA TYR A 115 -3.86 -3.69 -0.84
C TYR A 115 -3.70 -2.55 -1.84
N ALA A 116 -4.79 -1.84 -2.14
CA ALA A 116 -4.75 -0.50 -2.72
C ALA A 116 -5.13 0.52 -1.65
N ILE A 117 -4.55 1.72 -1.71
CA ILE A 117 -4.94 2.80 -0.80
C ILE A 117 -6.10 3.57 -1.41
N ASN A 118 -7.19 3.68 -0.66
CA ASN A 118 -8.31 4.53 -1.03
C ASN A 118 -7.91 6.00 -0.90
N LYS A 119 -8.03 6.77 -1.99
CA LYS A 119 -7.65 8.18 -1.99
C LYS A 119 -8.37 9.00 -0.94
N GLN A 120 -9.69 8.84 -0.78
CA GLN A 120 -10.50 9.70 0.11
C GLN A 120 -10.31 9.35 1.60
N SER A 121 -10.30 8.06 1.92
CA SER A 121 -10.19 7.61 3.31
C SER A 121 -8.74 7.41 3.77
N ASN A 122 -7.77 7.35 2.85
CA ASN A 122 -6.38 6.91 3.06
C ASN A 122 -6.25 5.49 3.66
N GLN A 123 -7.31 4.68 3.63
CA GLN A 123 -7.29 3.30 4.15
C GLN A 123 -6.80 2.30 3.10
N ALA A 124 -6.18 1.23 3.59
CA ALA A 124 -5.78 0.07 2.80
C ALA A 124 -6.97 -0.86 2.56
N ILE A 125 -7.39 -0.97 1.30
CA ILE A 125 -8.43 -1.87 0.83
C ILE A 125 -7.78 -3.10 0.21
N LEU A 126 -8.09 -4.28 0.74
CA LEU A 126 -7.63 -5.55 0.16
C LEU A 126 -8.20 -5.70 -1.25
N LEU A 127 -7.32 -5.99 -2.22
CA LEU A 127 -7.74 -6.23 -3.60
C LEU A 127 -8.52 -7.54 -3.72
N GLY A 128 -9.39 -7.62 -4.73
CA GLY A 128 -10.07 -8.87 -5.06
C GLY A 128 -9.06 -9.94 -5.49
N LEU A 129 -9.34 -11.20 -5.16
CA LEU A 129 -8.38 -12.29 -5.35
C LEU A 129 -7.91 -12.43 -6.81
N SER A 130 -8.81 -12.27 -7.78
CA SER A 130 -8.45 -12.32 -9.21
C SER A 130 -7.40 -11.27 -9.59
N GLU A 131 -7.42 -10.11 -8.96
CA GLU A 131 -6.41 -9.07 -9.16
C GLU A 131 -5.11 -9.41 -8.40
N ILE A 132 -5.23 -9.94 -7.18
CA ILE A 132 -4.08 -10.43 -6.40
C ILE A 132 -3.31 -11.49 -7.20
N GLU A 133 -3.99 -12.50 -7.73
CA GLU A 133 -3.38 -13.60 -8.51
C GLU A 133 -2.70 -13.08 -9.77
N LYS A 134 -3.33 -12.12 -10.47
CA LYS A 134 -2.75 -11.47 -11.66
C LYS A 134 -1.43 -10.77 -11.30
N ILE A 135 -1.44 -9.89 -10.29
CA ILE A 135 -0.26 -9.16 -9.85
C ILE A 135 0.81 -10.11 -9.32
N ALA A 136 0.42 -11.13 -8.56
CA ALA A 136 1.31 -12.14 -8.01
C ALA A 136 2.07 -12.87 -9.12
N LYS A 137 1.37 -13.26 -10.20
CA LYS A 137 1.98 -13.89 -11.36
C LYS A 137 2.90 -12.93 -12.13
N GLU A 138 2.45 -11.70 -12.39
CA GLU A 138 3.24 -10.69 -13.10
C GLU A 138 4.51 -10.28 -12.36
N ARG A 139 4.51 -10.38 -11.01
CA ARG A 139 5.60 -9.92 -10.13
C ARG A 139 6.31 -11.05 -9.39
N ASN A 140 5.97 -12.31 -9.66
CA ASN A 140 6.49 -13.50 -8.98
C ASN A 140 6.38 -13.43 -7.43
N LEU A 141 5.24 -12.99 -6.91
CA LEU A 141 4.98 -12.92 -5.46
C LEU A 141 4.34 -14.21 -4.95
N THR A 142 4.80 -14.69 -3.80
CA THR A 142 4.34 -15.97 -3.22
C THR A 142 3.69 -15.83 -1.84
N LEU A 143 4.14 -14.89 -1.02
CA LEU A 143 3.61 -14.64 0.32
C LEU A 143 3.91 -13.22 0.81
N GLY A 144 3.16 -12.76 1.80
CA GLY A 144 3.38 -11.52 2.52
C GLY A 144 2.28 -10.47 2.31
N TYR A 145 2.60 -9.24 2.72
CA TYR A 145 1.72 -8.09 2.64
C TYR A 145 2.35 -7.08 1.67
N TYR A 146 1.54 -6.58 0.74
CA TYR A 146 1.99 -5.64 -0.29
C TYR A 146 0.99 -4.52 -0.48
N ILE A 147 1.48 -3.35 -0.86
CA ILE A 147 0.64 -2.22 -1.26
C ILE A 147 0.91 -1.94 -2.74
N LYS A 148 -0.15 -1.94 -3.55
CA LYS A 148 -0.13 -1.55 -4.95
C LYS A 148 0.02 -0.03 -5.05
N ARG A 149 1.04 0.40 -5.77
CA ARG A 149 1.27 1.82 -6.09
C ARG A 149 0.45 2.21 -7.31
N ARG A 150 0.08 3.49 -7.41
CA ARG A 150 -0.63 4.03 -8.59
C ARG A 150 0.17 3.88 -9.89
N SER A 151 1.50 3.87 -9.82
CA SER A 151 2.40 3.59 -10.95
C SER A 151 2.41 2.12 -11.39
N GLY A 152 1.65 1.23 -10.74
CA GLY A 152 1.58 -0.21 -11.07
C GLY A 152 2.66 -1.06 -10.39
N GLY A 153 3.58 -0.45 -9.64
CA GLY A 153 4.51 -1.15 -8.76
C GLY A 153 3.82 -1.75 -7.52
N VAL A 154 4.51 -2.64 -6.82
CA VAL A 154 4.09 -3.19 -5.53
C VAL A 154 5.20 -2.94 -4.50
N SER A 155 4.82 -2.52 -3.29
CA SER A 155 5.74 -2.33 -2.18
C SER A 155 5.48 -3.40 -1.13
N LYS A 156 6.52 -4.14 -0.74
CA LYS A 156 6.44 -5.06 0.40
C LYS A 156 6.22 -4.27 1.70
N THR A 157 5.40 -4.81 2.59
CA THR A 157 5.07 -4.24 3.90
C THR A 157 4.77 -5.35 4.92
N SER A 158 4.18 -5.01 6.07
CA SER A 158 3.79 -5.94 7.12
C SER A 158 2.31 -5.78 7.52
N LYS A 159 1.77 -6.77 8.24
CA LYS A 159 0.42 -6.68 8.83
C LYS A 159 0.29 -5.50 9.79
N GLU A 160 1.33 -5.26 10.60
CA GLU A 160 1.37 -4.14 11.55
C GLU A 160 1.25 -2.79 10.85
N THR A 161 1.96 -2.59 9.73
CA THR A 161 1.87 -1.35 8.97
C THR A 161 0.49 -1.17 8.32
N ILE A 162 -0.13 -2.25 7.83
CA ILE A 162 -1.51 -2.20 7.33
C ILE A 162 -2.50 -1.81 8.43
N ASN A 163 -2.32 -2.32 9.65
CA ASN A 163 -3.14 -1.95 10.80
C ASN A 163 -3.01 -0.45 11.12
N LYS A 164 -1.77 0.08 11.17
CA LYS A 164 -1.52 1.52 11.37
C LYS A 164 -2.12 2.41 10.28
N ILE A 165 -2.10 1.96 9.02
CA ILE A 165 -2.78 2.66 7.92
C ILE A 165 -4.29 2.70 8.15
N ASN A 166 -4.89 1.59 8.55
CA ASN A 166 -6.33 1.48 8.72
C ASN A 166 -6.84 2.08 10.04
N ASN A 167 -5.96 2.24 11.03
CA ASN A 167 -6.25 2.77 12.36
C ASN A 167 -5.24 3.84 12.76
N SER A 168 -5.51 5.09 12.40
CA SER A 168 -4.62 6.23 12.68
C SER A 168 -4.45 6.54 14.18
N SER A 169 -5.22 5.91 15.08
CA SER A 169 -4.98 6.02 16.53
C SER A 169 -3.74 5.26 16.99
N GLU A 170 -3.26 4.30 16.20
CA GLU A 170 -2.02 3.53 16.47
C GLU A 170 -0.74 4.30 16.10
N ILE A 171 -0.88 5.51 15.56
CA ILE A 171 0.23 6.42 15.24
C ILE A 171 0.41 7.36 16.43
N ALA A 172 1.41 7.08 17.25
CA ALA A 172 1.69 7.85 18.46
C ALA A 172 2.44 9.14 18.16
N ASN A 173 3.25 9.17 17.09
CA ASN A 173 4.05 10.33 16.75
C ASN A 173 3.15 11.48 16.23
N LYS A 174 3.13 12.59 16.98
CA LYS A 174 2.31 13.77 16.68
C LYS A 174 2.59 14.38 15.30
N TYR A 175 3.84 14.35 14.82
CA TYR A 175 4.22 14.93 13.53
C TYR A 175 3.71 14.08 12.37
N ILE A 176 3.89 12.76 12.45
CA ILE A 176 3.38 11.80 11.45
C ILE A 176 1.85 11.84 11.40
N LYS A 177 1.19 11.88 12.56
CA LYS A 177 -0.26 11.98 12.65
C LYS A 177 -0.79 13.25 11.99
N HIS A 178 -0.16 14.40 12.24
CA HIS A 178 -0.55 15.65 11.61
C HIS A 178 -0.29 15.66 10.09
N ALA A 179 0.87 15.16 9.65
CA ALA A 179 1.16 15.04 8.22
C ALA A 179 0.14 14.14 7.50
N LEU A 180 -0.30 13.04 8.13
CA LEU A 180 -1.38 12.20 7.60
C LEU A 180 -2.72 12.92 7.50
N GLU A 181 -3.07 13.70 8.51
CA GLU A 181 -4.29 14.53 8.49
C GLU A 181 -4.23 15.57 7.36
N CYS A 182 -3.10 16.25 7.20
CA CYS A 182 -2.89 17.18 6.09
C CYS A 182 -3.01 16.47 4.73
N LEU A 183 -2.36 15.32 4.55
CA LEU A 183 -2.46 14.55 3.31
C LEU A 183 -3.90 14.08 3.03
N LYS A 184 -4.63 13.67 4.06
CA LYS A 184 -6.05 13.31 3.95
C LYS A 184 -6.91 14.50 3.54
N ASN A 185 -6.64 15.70 4.06
CA ASN A 185 -7.35 16.90 3.66
C ASN A 185 -7.08 17.24 2.18
N GLU A 186 -5.82 17.13 1.74
CA GLU A 186 -5.43 17.31 0.33
C GLU A 186 -6.12 16.28 -0.58
N SER A 187 -6.20 15.01 -0.16
CA SER A 187 -6.93 13.98 -0.89
C SER A 187 -8.41 14.31 -1.10
N ASN A 188 -9.03 15.03 -0.16
CA ASN A 188 -10.46 15.34 -0.15
C ASN A 188 -10.79 16.72 -0.76
N ALA A 189 -9.81 17.58 -1.04
CA ALA A 189 -10.02 18.95 -1.48
C ALA A 189 -10.54 19.11 -2.93
N GLY A 190 -10.52 18.08 -3.78
CA GLY A 190 -11.16 18.14 -5.12
C GLY A 190 -10.42 17.38 -6.24
N LYS A 191 -11.12 17.15 -7.37
CA LYS A 191 -10.97 16.06 -8.37
C LYS A 191 -9.72 16.06 -9.28
N GLY A 192 -8.56 16.49 -8.79
CA GLY A 192 -7.32 16.52 -9.57
C GLY A 192 -6.28 15.48 -9.14
N ASP A 193 -5.19 15.43 -9.89
CA ASP A 193 -3.93 14.91 -9.38
C ASP A 193 -3.37 15.83 -8.29
N TYR A 194 -2.50 15.28 -7.42
CA TYR A 194 -1.83 16.08 -6.41
C TYR A 194 -0.95 17.14 -7.07
N SER A 195 -0.80 18.29 -6.40
CA SER A 195 0.18 19.30 -6.79
C SER A 195 1.57 18.67 -6.91
N ARG A 196 2.35 19.07 -7.92
CA ARG A 196 3.76 18.69 -8.02
C ARG A 196 4.57 19.07 -6.78
N LEU A 197 4.13 20.09 -6.05
CA LEU A 197 4.77 20.58 -4.82
C LEU A 197 4.07 20.10 -3.55
N ILE A 198 3.27 19.02 -3.63
CA ILE A 198 2.57 18.46 -2.47
C ILE A 198 3.52 18.11 -1.33
N TYR A 199 4.72 17.60 -1.61
CA TYR A 199 5.75 17.32 -0.59
C TYR A 199 6.12 18.57 0.21
N ARG A 200 6.37 19.70 -0.48
CA ARG A 200 6.68 20.99 0.12
C ARG A 200 5.51 21.48 0.95
N ASP A 201 4.32 21.53 0.35
CA ASP A 201 3.13 22.09 0.98
C ASP A 201 2.74 21.31 2.23
N LEU A 202 2.87 19.98 2.18
CA LEU A 202 2.62 19.09 3.30
C LEU A 202 3.61 19.32 4.45
N MET A 203 4.90 19.39 4.14
CA MET A 203 5.93 19.59 5.15
C MET A 203 5.88 21.00 5.74
N MET A 204 5.66 22.03 4.92
CA MET A 204 5.46 23.40 5.40
C MET A 204 4.28 23.48 6.37
N LYS A 205 3.12 22.89 6.04
CA LYS A 205 1.97 22.82 6.96
C LYS A 205 2.34 22.14 8.28
N THR A 206 3.12 21.07 8.21
CA THR A 206 3.59 20.34 9.40
C THR A 206 4.48 21.22 10.27
N PHE A 207 5.50 21.86 9.70
CA PHE A 207 6.37 22.79 10.43
C PHE A 207 5.56 23.95 11.01
N GLU A 208 4.77 24.64 10.21
CA GLU A 208 3.99 25.81 10.64
C GLU A 208 3.04 25.49 11.79
N TYR A 209 2.38 24.33 11.74
CA TYR A 209 1.46 23.91 12.80
C TYR A 209 2.15 23.77 14.16
N PHE A 210 3.31 23.09 14.21
CA PHE A 210 4.01 22.84 15.47
C PHE A 210 4.89 24.01 15.92
N LEU A 211 5.39 24.83 14.98
CA LEU A 211 6.14 26.03 15.30
C LEU A 211 5.24 27.19 15.73
N LYS A 212 3.94 27.11 15.47
CA LYS A 212 2.96 28.10 15.93
C LYS A 212 2.96 28.13 17.47
N ASN A 213 3.43 29.24 18.03
CA ASN A 213 3.54 29.46 19.47
C ASN A 213 4.48 28.48 20.20
N SER A 214 5.39 27.81 19.49
CA SER A 214 6.40 26.99 20.16
C SER A 214 7.31 27.87 21.03
N LYS A 215 7.58 27.39 22.25
CA LYS A 215 8.60 27.98 23.14
C LYS A 215 10.01 27.49 22.81
N ASP A 216 10.11 26.41 22.04
CA ASP A 216 11.36 25.78 21.62
C ASP A 216 11.25 25.42 20.14
N PRO A 217 11.44 26.41 19.23
CA PRO A 217 11.35 26.16 17.79
C PRO A 217 12.49 25.27 17.28
N ASP A 218 13.65 25.27 17.95
CA ASP A 218 14.83 24.48 17.56
C ASP A 218 14.54 22.99 17.72
N SER A 219 14.06 22.58 18.89
CA SER A 219 13.66 21.18 19.13
C SER A 219 12.58 20.71 18.17
N VAL A 220 11.60 21.56 17.84
CA VAL A 220 10.54 21.21 16.88
C VAL A 220 11.12 20.97 15.48
N VAL A 221 12.02 21.84 15.02
CA VAL A 221 12.66 21.65 13.70
C VAL A 221 13.48 20.37 13.69
N ASP A 222 14.31 20.14 14.70
CA ASP A 222 15.16 18.96 14.80
C ASP A 222 14.36 17.65 14.83
N GLU A 223 13.27 17.60 15.59
CA GLU A 223 12.40 16.42 15.67
C GLU A 223 11.76 16.13 14.30
N ILE A 224 11.18 17.12 13.61
CA ILE A 224 10.59 16.92 12.28
C ILE A 224 11.66 16.46 11.27
N VAL A 225 12.85 17.06 11.31
CA VAL A 225 13.96 16.69 10.42
C VAL A 225 14.46 15.28 10.68
N SER A 226 14.55 14.86 11.95
CA SER A 226 14.98 13.51 12.31
C SER A 226 14.01 12.42 11.82
N ILE A 227 12.72 12.74 11.70
CA ILE A 227 11.68 11.82 11.24
C ILE A 227 11.61 11.79 9.72
N PHE A 228 11.46 12.95 9.07
CA PHE A 228 11.14 13.04 7.65
C PHE A 228 12.34 13.35 6.75
N GLY A 229 13.40 13.96 7.29
CA GLY A 229 14.62 14.32 6.56
C GLY A 229 15.69 13.23 6.54
N THR A 230 15.36 12.01 6.98
CA THR A 230 16.26 10.85 7.01
C THR A 230 15.75 9.75 6.10
N ASN A 231 16.62 8.83 5.70
CA ASN A 231 16.18 7.61 5.02
C ASN A 231 15.21 6.86 5.93
N MET A 232 14.12 6.32 5.37
CA MET A 232 13.13 5.60 6.17
C MET A 232 13.71 4.42 6.95
N GLU A 233 14.75 3.77 6.41
CA GLU A 233 15.42 2.65 7.06
C GLU A 233 16.19 3.07 8.32
N ASP A 234 16.64 4.33 8.35
CA ASP A 234 17.42 4.94 9.42
C ASP A 234 16.53 5.69 10.44
N SER A 235 15.23 5.84 10.15
CA SER A 235 14.31 6.53 11.04
C SER A 235 13.99 5.70 12.29
N TYR A 236 14.16 6.30 13.47
CA TYR A 236 13.79 5.69 14.77
C TYR A 236 12.28 5.41 14.90
N MET A 237 11.45 6.01 14.03
CA MET A 237 9.99 5.83 13.95
C MET A 237 9.56 4.98 12.76
N ARG A 238 10.46 4.12 12.25
CA ARG A 238 10.30 3.34 11.02
C ARG A 238 8.91 2.74 10.81
N SER A 239 8.31 2.11 11.83
CA SER A 239 7.02 1.42 11.66
C SER A 239 5.84 2.36 11.41
N GLU A 240 5.83 3.55 12.05
CA GLU A 240 4.81 4.58 11.84
C GLU A 240 5.09 5.37 10.56
N LEU A 241 6.36 5.70 10.30
CA LEU A 241 6.75 6.42 9.09
C LEU A 241 6.47 5.59 7.83
N LEU A 242 6.65 4.27 7.89
CA LEU A 242 6.30 3.35 6.80
C LEU A 242 4.81 3.40 6.46
N ALA A 243 3.93 3.60 7.44
CA ALA A 243 2.49 3.75 7.17
C ALA A 243 2.22 5.01 6.35
N PHE A 244 2.79 6.14 6.76
CA PHE A 244 2.70 7.40 6.01
C PHE A 244 3.32 7.29 4.61
N TYR A 245 4.54 6.74 4.51
CA TYR A 245 5.23 6.48 3.24
C TYR A 245 4.37 5.67 2.27
N HIS A 246 3.79 4.56 2.73
CA HIS A 246 3.01 3.72 1.85
C HIS A 246 1.72 4.38 1.39
N ILE A 247 1.06 5.18 2.24
CA ILE A 247 -0.10 5.99 1.82
C ILE A 247 0.35 6.99 0.77
N TYR A 248 1.44 7.71 1.02
CA TYR A 248 1.97 8.74 0.12
C TYR A 248 2.32 8.14 -1.26
N GLU A 249 3.18 7.11 -1.31
CA GLU A 249 3.62 6.46 -2.56
C GLU A 249 2.51 5.72 -3.31
N ALA A 250 1.46 5.28 -2.60
CA ALA A 250 0.32 4.65 -3.24
C ALA A 250 -0.55 5.67 -3.97
N LEU A 251 -0.67 6.88 -3.43
CA LEU A 251 -1.57 7.92 -3.94
C LEU A 251 -0.88 8.88 -4.92
N ILE A 252 0.38 9.20 -4.64
CA ILE A 252 1.22 10.13 -5.40
C ILE A 252 2.19 9.27 -6.21
N PRO A 253 1.99 9.13 -7.53
CA PRO A 253 2.79 8.22 -8.32
C PRO A 253 4.22 8.74 -8.41
N LYS A 254 5.23 7.91 -8.19
CA LYS A 254 6.62 8.26 -8.55
C LYS A 254 6.72 8.29 -10.08
N THR A 255 6.62 9.48 -10.67
CA THR A 255 6.82 9.71 -12.10
C THR A 255 7.83 10.84 -12.27
N HIS A 256 8.35 10.99 -13.48
CA HIS A 256 9.29 12.07 -13.86
C HIS A 256 8.79 13.48 -13.50
N THR A 257 7.47 13.66 -13.32
CA THR A 257 6.81 14.93 -12.99
C THR A 257 6.04 14.91 -11.67
N SER A 258 6.18 13.86 -10.84
CA SER A 258 5.42 13.70 -9.60
C SER A 258 6.33 13.27 -8.44
N PRO A 259 6.24 13.97 -7.30
CA PRO A 259 7.22 13.86 -6.22
C PRO A 259 7.03 12.55 -5.48
N GLY A 260 7.93 11.60 -5.69
CA GLY A 260 8.07 10.46 -4.78
C GLY A 260 8.34 10.92 -3.34
N TYR A 261 8.22 10.00 -2.39
CA TYR A 261 8.45 10.30 -0.98
C TYR A 261 9.85 10.87 -0.72
N ASP A 262 10.84 10.49 -1.52
CA ASP A 262 12.20 11.03 -1.50
C ASP A 262 12.23 12.57 -1.52
N LYS A 263 11.29 13.23 -2.22
CA LYS A 263 11.22 14.70 -2.22
C LYS A 263 10.82 15.29 -0.86
N ILE A 264 10.05 14.58 -0.04
CA ILE A 264 9.82 14.96 1.37
C ILE A 264 11.14 14.95 2.14
N GLN A 265 11.98 13.94 1.91
CA GLN A 265 13.27 13.80 2.57
C GLN A 265 14.22 14.93 2.19
N HIS A 266 14.40 15.17 0.89
CA HIS A 266 15.24 16.26 0.36
C HIS A 266 14.81 17.64 0.88
N PHE A 267 13.51 17.94 0.81
CA PHE A 267 12.97 19.19 1.31
C PHE A 267 13.21 19.36 2.81
N THR A 268 12.86 18.35 3.62
CA THR A 268 12.90 18.44 5.09
C THR A 268 14.35 18.49 5.58
N TYR A 269 15.22 17.65 5.04
CA TYR A 269 16.65 17.65 5.38
C TYR A 269 17.27 19.02 5.10
N SER A 270 17.02 19.57 3.91
CA SER A 270 17.58 20.85 3.49
C SER A 270 17.04 22.03 4.30
N ALA A 271 15.75 21.99 4.67
CA ALA A 271 15.16 22.95 5.58
C ALA A 271 15.84 22.92 6.96
N GLY A 272 16.03 21.73 7.53
CA GLY A 272 16.73 21.55 8.81
C GLY A 272 18.19 22.02 8.78
N LYS A 273 18.95 21.65 7.74
CA LYS A 273 20.34 22.08 7.57
C LYS A 273 20.47 23.60 7.49
N SER A 274 19.66 24.23 6.65
CA SER A 274 19.66 25.68 6.50
C SER A 274 19.20 26.37 7.79
N TYR A 275 18.20 25.83 8.48
CA TYR A 275 17.77 26.36 9.78
C TYR A 275 18.88 26.26 10.85
N ASN A 276 19.50 25.10 11.03
CA ASN A 276 20.45 24.87 12.13
C ASN A 276 21.82 25.53 11.92
N THR A 277 22.27 25.60 10.67
CA THR A 277 23.65 25.99 10.37
C THR A 277 23.76 27.22 9.46
N MET A 278 22.65 27.65 8.82
CA MET A 278 22.66 28.50 7.63
C MET A 278 23.63 28.03 6.53
N GLN A 279 24.05 26.76 6.56
CA GLN A 279 24.80 26.20 5.46
C GLN A 279 23.87 26.15 4.25
N ILE A 280 24.23 26.91 3.22
CA ILE A 280 23.80 26.61 1.87
C ILE A 280 24.42 25.23 1.59
N ILE A 281 23.59 24.20 1.38
CA ILE A 281 24.11 22.99 0.74
C ILE A 281 24.48 23.48 -0.64
N THR A 282 25.76 23.80 -0.83
CA THR A 282 26.25 24.42 -2.06
C THR A 282 25.76 23.61 -3.23
N ASP A 283 25.34 24.30 -4.29
CA ASP A 283 24.97 23.69 -5.57
C ASP A 283 25.94 22.57 -5.93
N THR A 284 27.24 22.76 -5.71
CA THR A 284 28.30 21.76 -5.95
C THR A 284 28.13 20.44 -5.19
N ALA A 285 27.75 20.45 -3.91
CA ALA A 285 27.55 19.22 -3.13
C ALA A 285 26.26 18.50 -3.54
N GLN A 286 25.22 19.27 -3.90
CA GLN A 286 23.99 18.70 -4.48
C GLN A 286 24.30 18.10 -5.86
N TYR A 287 24.90 18.86 -6.78
CA TYR A 287 25.32 18.39 -8.10
C TYR A 287 26.27 17.19 -8.03
N ALA A 288 27.14 17.08 -7.03
CA ALA A 288 28.04 15.94 -6.87
C ALA A 288 27.30 14.67 -6.43
N GLY A 289 26.36 14.78 -5.49
CA GLY A 289 25.49 13.65 -5.09
C GLY A 289 24.60 13.20 -6.25
N GLU A 290 23.99 14.16 -6.95
CA GLU A 290 23.15 13.88 -8.09
C GLU A 290 23.92 13.33 -9.30
N ALA A 291 25.14 13.84 -9.57
CA ALA A 291 26.02 13.29 -10.59
C ALA A 291 26.42 11.85 -10.27
N TYR A 292 26.66 11.54 -9.00
CA TYR A 292 26.92 10.18 -8.55
C TYR A 292 25.72 9.26 -8.82
N ASP A 293 24.50 9.71 -8.54
CA ASP A 293 23.29 8.93 -8.79
C ASP A 293 23.06 8.71 -10.29
N LEU A 294 23.30 9.71 -11.13
CA LEU A 294 23.26 9.58 -12.59
C LEU A 294 24.27 8.55 -13.12
N ILE A 295 25.50 8.56 -12.59
CA ILE A 295 26.53 7.58 -12.95
C ILE A 295 26.10 6.15 -12.54
N ASN A 296 25.33 6.02 -11.46
CA ASN A 296 24.84 4.73 -10.96
C ASN A 296 23.46 4.32 -11.50
N GLY A 297 23.02 4.91 -12.63
CA GLY A 297 21.80 4.53 -13.33
C GLY A 297 20.55 5.32 -12.92
N GLY A 298 20.72 6.41 -12.18
CA GLY A 298 19.70 7.43 -11.94
C GLY A 298 19.30 8.15 -13.23
N SER A 299 18.20 8.91 -13.18
CA SER A 299 17.69 9.66 -14.32
C SER A 299 17.83 11.16 -14.10
N TRP A 300 18.17 11.90 -15.15
CA TRP A 300 18.36 13.36 -15.10
C TRP A 300 17.13 14.11 -14.57
N ASP A 301 15.93 13.62 -14.91
CA ASP A 301 14.68 14.23 -14.47
C ASP A 301 14.43 14.04 -12.96
N ASP A 302 14.80 12.87 -12.41
CA ASP A 302 14.68 12.61 -10.96
C ASP A 302 15.63 13.53 -10.18
N THR A 303 16.89 13.57 -10.62
CA THR A 303 17.93 14.47 -10.11
C THR A 303 17.51 15.94 -10.10
N LYS A 304 16.94 16.43 -11.21
CA LYS A 304 16.47 17.82 -11.28
C LYS A 304 15.39 18.09 -10.24
N SER A 305 14.50 17.14 -10.02
CA SER A 305 13.43 17.26 -9.03
C SER A 305 13.97 17.19 -7.59
N ASP A 306 15.04 16.42 -7.33
CA ASP A 306 15.73 16.39 -6.03
C ASP A 306 16.40 17.71 -5.71
N MET A 307 17.13 18.27 -6.67
CA MET A 307 17.73 19.60 -6.56
C MET A 307 16.68 20.67 -6.26
N GLU A 308 15.52 20.64 -6.93
CA GLU A 308 14.44 21.58 -6.65
C GLU A 308 13.88 21.40 -5.23
N ALA A 309 13.68 20.17 -4.77
CA ALA A 309 13.23 19.89 -3.41
C ALA A 309 14.23 20.42 -2.38
N ASN A 310 15.54 20.21 -2.60
CA ASN A 310 16.59 20.73 -1.74
C ASN A 310 16.58 22.27 -1.70
N ASN A 311 16.53 22.93 -2.86
CA ASN A 311 16.53 24.40 -2.96
C ASN A 311 15.31 25.04 -2.29
N LEU A 312 14.13 24.47 -2.50
CA LEU A 312 12.92 24.90 -1.81
C LEU A 312 13.00 24.68 -0.30
N GLY A 313 13.61 23.56 0.12
CA GLY A 313 13.89 23.25 1.52
C GLY A 313 14.80 24.30 2.16
N GLN A 314 15.94 24.60 1.53
CA GLN A 314 16.88 25.62 2.00
C GLN A 314 16.23 26.99 2.14
N ALA A 315 15.52 27.46 1.10
CA ALA A 315 14.84 28.75 1.13
C ALA A 315 13.79 28.81 2.24
N TYR A 316 13.11 27.69 2.54
CA TYR A 316 12.21 27.61 3.68
C TYR A 316 12.95 27.61 5.02
N GLY A 317 14.02 26.83 5.17
CA GLY A 317 14.85 26.79 6.37
C GLY A 317 15.48 28.13 6.73
N THR A 318 15.96 28.89 5.73
CA THR A 318 16.46 30.26 5.91
C THR A 318 15.37 31.17 6.46
N ARG A 319 14.16 31.13 5.89
CA ARG A 319 13.02 31.92 6.38
C ARG A 319 12.63 31.54 7.81
N LEU A 320 12.68 30.25 8.16
CA LEU A 320 12.46 29.80 9.53
C LEU A 320 13.55 30.36 10.47
N TYR A 321 14.82 30.32 10.06
CA TYR A 321 15.92 30.84 10.86
C TYR A 321 15.77 32.34 11.12
N GLU A 322 15.51 33.13 10.08
CA GLU A 322 15.30 34.57 10.22
C GLU A 322 14.13 34.91 11.14
N LYS A 323 13.06 34.10 11.09
CA LYS A 323 11.87 34.29 11.92
C LYS A 323 12.12 33.96 13.40
N TYR A 324 12.83 32.87 13.69
CA TYR A 324 13.00 32.36 15.07
C TYR A 324 14.34 32.74 15.71
N HIS A 325 15.33 33.18 14.92
CA HIS A 325 16.65 33.67 15.37
C HIS A 325 16.98 35.07 14.82
N PRO A 326 16.09 36.07 14.91
CA PRO A 326 16.23 37.35 14.19
C PRO A 326 17.50 38.13 14.56
N VAL A 327 17.93 38.09 15.83
CA VAL A 327 19.16 38.75 16.28
C VAL A 327 20.41 38.07 15.69
N ARG A 328 20.45 36.73 15.68
CA ARG A 328 21.58 35.98 15.12
C ARG A 328 21.67 36.14 13.61
N ALA A 329 20.51 36.17 12.93
CA ALA A 329 20.42 36.45 11.51
C ALA A 329 20.92 37.86 11.16
N ALA A 330 20.52 38.87 11.93
CA ALA A 330 20.96 40.26 11.73
C ALA A 330 22.48 40.42 11.88
N ILE A 331 23.10 39.78 12.89
CA ILE A 331 24.55 39.82 13.11
C ILE A 331 25.31 39.19 11.92
N ARG A 332 24.83 38.06 11.40
CA ARG A 332 25.48 37.36 10.27
C ARG A 332 25.37 38.10 8.93
N ASN A 333 24.31 38.86 8.72
CA ASN A 333 24.11 39.63 7.48
C ASN A 333 24.92 40.95 7.43
N MET A 334 25.71 41.23 8.47
CA MET A 334 26.61 42.39 8.52
C MET A 334 28.06 42.06 8.10
N ASP A 335 28.39 40.78 7.93
CA ASP A 335 29.68 40.27 7.43
C ASP A 335 29.65 40.08 5.90
#